data_AF-A0A6I7NGE2-F1
#
_entry.id   AF-A0A6I7NGE2-F1
#
_cell.length_a   1.000
_cell.length_b   1.000
_cell.length_c   1.000
_cell.angle_alpha   90.00
_cell.angle_beta   90.00
_cell.angle_gamma   90.00
#
_symmetry.space_group_name_H-M   'P 1'
#
loop_
_entity.id
_entity.type
_entity.pdbx_description
1 polymer ?
#
loop_
_entity_poly.entity_id
_entity_poly.type
_entity_poly.pdbx_seq_one_letter_code
_entity_poly.pdbx_strand_id
1 'polypeptide(L)'
;IDFGIYPSYILTENRSSLLRGTDVEALYATQFAMWEEQIIEEYTFINAALSAVRGAAIIDRMVPGLGLSLVTYDNGMQLLINYTSETQWIDGVRVEPLDVAIREVPA
;
A
#
# COMPACT_ATOMS: atom_id res chain seq x y z
N ILE A 1 1.40 2.46 -0.82
CA ILE A 1 0.37 3.37 -1.41
C ILE A 1 0.82 4.82 -1.40
N ASP A 2 1.07 5.44 -0.24
CA ASP A 2 1.46 6.87 -0.12
C ASP A 2 2.67 7.29 -0.98
N PHE A 3 3.59 6.36 -1.23
CA PHE A 3 4.77 6.59 -2.08
C PHE A 3 4.71 5.93 -3.46
N GLY A 4 3.54 5.41 -3.88
CA GLY A 4 3.40 4.71 -5.17
C GLY A 4 4.15 3.37 -5.25
N ILE A 5 4.61 2.84 -4.10
CA ILE A 5 5.38 1.59 -4.02
C ILE A 5 4.46 0.38 -3.79
N TYR A 6 4.81 -0.72 -4.45
CA TYR A 6 4.21 -2.06 -4.28
C TYR A 6 5.08 -2.94 -3.38
N PRO A 7 4.49 -3.85 -2.59
CA PRO A 7 5.23 -4.77 -1.74
C PRO A 7 5.99 -5.80 -2.58
N SER A 8 7.09 -6.29 -2.03
CA SER A 8 7.88 -7.39 -2.58
C SER A 8 8.18 -8.40 -1.48
N TYR A 9 8.06 -9.69 -1.76
CA TYR A 9 8.23 -10.77 -0.79
C TYR A 9 9.38 -11.69 -1.19
N ILE A 10 10.07 -12.23 -0.19
CA ILE A 10 11.00 -13.36 -0.35
C ILE A 10 10.34 -14.56 0.32
N LEU A 11 10.02 -15.58 -0.46
CA LEU A 11 9.24 -16.73 -0.02
C LEU A 11 9.96 -18.04 -0.33
N THR A 12 9.73 -19.03 0.52
CA THR A 12 10.22 -20.40 0.40
C THR A 12 9.05 -21.36 0.39
N GLU A 13 9.16 -22.47 -0.33
CA GLU A 13 8.12 -23.52 -0.32
C GLU A 13 7.97 -24.14 1.08
N ASN A 14 9.10 -24.40 1.74
CA ASN A 14 9.17 -25.05 3.04
C ASN A 14 9.45 -24.06 4.18
N ARG A 15 9.35 -24.55 5.42
CA ARG A 15 9.65 -23.79 6.64
C ARG A 15 11.09 -23.26 6.64
N SER A 16 11.25 -21.99 7.02
CA SER A 16 12.55 -21.35 7.20
C SER A 16 13.45 -22.05 8.22
N SER A 17 12.90 -22.87 9.12
CA SER A 17 13.69 -23.70 10.04
C SER A 17 14.64 -24.67 9.33
N LEU A 18 14.34 -25.04 8.07
CA LEU A 18 15.20 -25.87 7.24
C LEU A 18 16.40 -25.12 6.65
N LEU A 19 16.40 -23.79 6.69
CA LEU A 19 17.51 -22.94 6.23
C LEU A 19 18.63 -22.83 7.27
N ARG A 20 18.46 -23.42 8.45
CA ARG A 20 19.45 -23.38 9.53
C ARG A 20 20.79 -23.97 9.06
N GLY A 21 21.87 -23.22 9.22
CA GLY A 21 23.21 -23.61 8.77
C GLY A 21 23.50 -23.36 7.29
N THR A 22 22.61 -22.65 6.57
CA THR A 22 22.82 -22.24 5.17
C THR A 22 23.12 -20.74 5.08
N ASP A 23 23.63 -20.28 3.93
CA ASP A 23 23.93 -18.86 3.69
C ASP A 23 22.71 -17.93 3.78
N VAL A 24 21.50 -18.49 3.76
CA VAL A 24 20.23 -17.76 3.82
C VAL A 24 19.46 -18.02 5.11
N GLU A 25 20.12 -18.51 6.17
CA GLU A 25 19.49 -18.78 7.48
C GLU A 25 18.77 -17.56 8.09
N ALA A 26 19.20 -16.35 7.73
CA ALA A 26 18.58 -15.10 8.17
C ALA A 26 17.18 -14.84 7.57
N LEU A 27 16.75 -15.65 6.59
CA LEU A 27 15.40 -15.59 6.06
C LEU A 27 14.42 -16.30 7.01
N TYR A 28 13.70 -15.50 7.80
CA TYR A 28 12.71 -15.99 8.74
C TYR A 28 11.29 -15.90 8.19
N ALA A 29 10.41 -16.75 8.73
CA ALA A 29 8.99 -16.79 8.39
C ALA A 29 8.68 -16.79 6.88
N THR A 30 9.55 -17.28 6.00
CA THR A 30 9.36 -17.14 4.54
C THR A 30 8.44 -18.17 3.90
N GLN A 31 7.82 -19.08 4.66
CA GLN A 31 7.04 -20.17 4.06
C GLN A 31 5.80 -19.65 3.31
N PHE A 32 5.72 -19.86 2.00
CA PHE A 32 4.65 -19.34 1.13
C PHE A 32 3.24 -19.64 1.67
N ALA A 33 3.00 -20.88 2.10
CA ALA A 33 1.70 -21.30 2.63
C ALA A 33 1.23 -20.51 3.86
N MET A 34 2.13 -19.81 4.57
CA MET A 34 1.76 -18.93 5.69
C MET A 34 1.39 -17.51 5.24
N TRP A 35 1.74 -17.11 4.02
CA TRP A 35 1.57 -15.75 3.51
C TRP A 35 0.58 -15.65 2.35
N GLU A 36 0.20 -16.76 1.72
CA GLU A 36 -0.62 -16.77 0.51
C GLU A 36 -1.87 -15.89 0.62
N GLU A 37 -2.67 -16.10 1.67
CA GLU A 37 -3.89 -15.33 1.93
C GLU A 37 -3.60 -13.84 2.12
N GLN A 38 -2.62 -13.51 2.98
CA GLN A 38 -2.22 -12.13 3.23
C GLN A 38 -1.69 -11.42 1.98
N ILE A 39 -0.93 -12.11 1.13
CA ILE A 39 -0.41 -11.55 -0.13
C ILE A 39 -1.57 -11.22 -1.09
N ILE A 40 -2.58 -12.09 -1.16
CA ILE A 40 -3.76 -11.85 -2.00
C ILE A 40 -4.56 -10.65 -1.48
N GLU A 41 -4.77 -10.56 -0.17
CA GLU A 41 -5.44 -9.42 0.47
C GLU A 41 -4.69 -8.11 0.23
N GLU A 42 -3.38 -8.09 0.51
CA GLU A 42 -2.52 -6.92 0.32
C GLU A 42 -2.46 -6.51 -1.15
N TYR A 43 -2.33 -7.46 -2.08
CA TYR A 43 -2.38 -7.17 -3.51
C TYR A 43 -3.71 -6.53 -3.91
N THR A 44 -4.83 -7.09 -3.44
CA THR A 44 -6.17 -6.59 -3.79
C THR A 44 -6.36 -5.16 -3.31
N PHE A 45 -6.01 -4.89 -2.05
CA PHE A 45 -6.10 -3.56 -1.45
C PHE A 45 -5.20 -2.55 -2.16
N ILE A 46 -3.92 -2.88 -2.34
CA ILE A 46 -2.94 -1.97 -2.93
C ILE A 46 -3.25 -1.73 -4.41
N ASN A 47 -3.69 -2.74 -5.16
CA ASN A 47 -4.03 -2.59 -6.56
C ASN A 47 -5.32 -1.78 -6.75
N ALA A 48 -6.31 -1.90 -5.86
CA ALA A 48 -7.48 -1.02 -5.88
C ALA A 48 -7.10 0.46 -5.76
N ALA A 49 -6.07 0.76 -4.96
CA ALA A 49 -5.57 2.12 -4.77
C ALA A 49 -4.62 2.61 -5.89
N LEU A 50 -3.69 1.76 -6.34
CA LEU A 50 -2.59 2.19 -7.21
C LEU A 50 -2.80 1.93 -8.70
N SER A 51 -3.77 1.09 -9.08
CA SER A 51 -3.99 0.75 -10.50
C SER A 51 -4.30 1.98 -11.37
N ALA A 52 -5.06 2.94 -10.84
CA ALA A 52 -5.42 4.19 -11.53
C ALA A 52 -4.24 5.15 -11.74
N VAL A 53 -3.14 4.96 -11.03
CA VAL A 53 -1.93 5.82 -11.06
C VAL A 53 -0.70 5.07 -11.53
N ARG A 54 -0.86 3.88 -12.10
CA ARG A 54 0.25 3.06 -12.58
C ARG A 54 0.97 3.76 -13.74
N GLY A 55 2.26 4.02 -13.56
CA GLY A 55 3.10 4.70 -14.55
C GLY A 55 2.98 6.23 -14.53
N ALA A 56 2.13 6.79 -13.67
CA ALA A 56 2.02 8.22 -13.43
C ALA A 56 3.09 8.67 -12.41
N ALA A 57 3.59 9.90 -12.55
CA ALA A 57 4.53 10.49 -11.61
C ALA A 57 3.78 11.19 -10.46
N ILE A 58 4.28 11.03 -9.23
CA ILE A 58 3.82 11.86 -8.10
C ILE A 58 4.35 13.28 -8.32
N ILE A 59 3.44 14.26 -8.38
CA ILE A 59 3.77 15.68 -8.59
C ILE A 59 3.61 16.51 -7.32
N ASP A 60 2.80 16.05 -6.36
CA ASP A 60 2.62 16.71 -5.08
C ASP A 60 2.26 15.70 -3.97
N ARG A 61 2.68 16.01 -2.74
CA ARG A 61 2.28 15.28 -1.55
C ARG A 61 2.06 16.24 -0.39
N MET A 62 0.84 16.25 0.14
CA MET A 62 0.42 17.14 1.23
C MET A 62 -0.05 16.35 2.45
N VAL A 63 0.27 16.83 3.66
CA VAL A 63 -0.19 16.27 4.94
C VAL A 63 -1.07 17.32 5.63
N PRO A 64 -2.38 17.36 5.35
CA PRO A 64 -3.26 18.44 5.84
C PRO A 64 -3.55 18.34 7.35
N GLY A 65 -3.29 17.17 7.96
CA GLY A 65 -3.50 16.93 9.37
C GLY A 65 -2.78 15.66 9.82
N LEU A 66 -2.74 15.44 11.14
CA LEU A 66 -2.11 14.25 11.71
C LEU A 66 -2.82 12.99 11.20
N GLY A 67 -2.06 12.10 10.57
CA GLY A 67 -2.60 10.84 10.04
C GLY A 67 -3.33 10.96 8.71
N LEU A 68 -3.22 12.09 7.99
CA LEU A 68 -3.78 12.25 6.65
C LEU A 68 -2.69 12.49 5.62
N SER A 69 -2.79 11.88 4.44
CA SER A 69 -1.90 12.16 3.30
C SER A 69 -2.70 12.32 2.02
N LEU A 70 -2.35 13.33 1.22
CA LEU A 70 -2.87 13.57 -0.11
C LEU A 70 -1.74 13.46 -1.11
N VAL A 71 -1.88 12.62 -2.13
CA VAL A 71 -0.83 12.36 -3.12
C VAL A 71 -1.38 12.60 -4.51
N THR A 72 -0.90 13.64 -5.18
CA THR A 72 -1.36 14.03 -6.53
C THR A 72 -0.40 13.48 -7.58
N TYR A 73 -0.97 12.90 -8.64
CA TYR A 73 -0.25 12.35 -9.77
C TYR A 73 -0.43 13.20 -11.03
N ASP A 74 0.53 13.15 -11.95
CA ASP A 74 0.54 13.90 -13.22
C ASP A 74 -0.60 13.52 -14.18
N ASN A 75 -1.24 12.37 -13.98
CA ASN A 75 -2.40 11.93 -14.74
C ASN A 75 -3.74 12.49 -14.22
N GLY A 76 -3.71 13.46 -13.30
CA GLY A 76 -4.89 14.13 -12.76
C GLY A 76 -5.59 13.37 -11.64
N MET A 77 -5.01 12.26 -11.15
CA MET A 77 -5.54 11.51 -10.02
C MET A 77 -4.90 11.96 -8.71
N GLN A 78 -5.68 11.91 -7.62
CA GLN A 78 -5.18 12.13 -6.27
C GLN A 78 -5.66 11.03 -5.33
N LEU A 79 -4.73 10.50 -4.55
CA LEU A 79 -5.00 9.56 -3.48
C LEU A 79 -5.25 10.34 -2.18
N LEU A 80 -6.27 9.94 -1.42
CA LEU A 80 -6.62 10.48 -0.11
C LEU A 80 -6.46 9.35 0.91
N ILE A 81 -5.46 9.45 1.78
CA ILE A 81 -5.05 8.35 2.65
C ILE A 81 -5.35 8.72 4.10
N ASN A 82 -6.02 7.81 4.80
CA ASN A 82 -6.37 7.93 6.21
C ASN A 82 -5.62 6.90 7.05
N TYR A 83 -4.63 7.35 7.82
CA TYR A 83 -3.89 6.52 8.78
C TYR A 83 -4.53 6.46 10.17
N THR A 84 -5.65 7.16 10.37
CA THR A 84 -6.32 7.20 11.68
C THR A 84 -7.26 6.01 11.86
N SER A 85 -7.65 5.76 13.10
CA SER A 85 -8.65 4.76 13.48
C SER A 85 -10.09 5.27 13.37
N GLU A 86 -10.30 6.45 12.79
CA GLU A 86 -11.60 7.11 12.65
C GLU A 86 -11.88 7.44 11.19
N THR A 87 -13.15 7.49 10.80
CA THR A 87 -13.54 7.94 9.47
C THR A 87 -13.18 9.41 9.29
N GLN A 88 -12.54 9.75 8.18
CA GLN A 88 -12.12 11.11 7.87
C GLN A 88 -12.88 11.65 6.66
N TRP A 89 -13.10 12.96 6.64
CA TRP A 89 -13.68 13.67 5.50
C TRP A 89 -12.63 14.61 4.94
N ILE A 90 -12.13 14.31 3.75
CA ILE A 90 -11.10 15.10 3.08
C ILE A 90 -11.73 15.72 1.84
N ASP A 91 -11.90 17.04 1.86
CA ASP A 91 -12.51 17.81 0.76
C ASP A 91 -13.85 17.24 0.28
N GLY A 92 -14.70 16.83 1.22
CA GLY A 92 -16.02 16.25 0.94
C GLY A 92 -16.02 14.76 0.57
N VAL A 93 -14.85 14.13 0.48
CA VAL A 93 -14.70 12.68 0.26
C VAL A 93 -14.59 11.97 1.61
N ARG A 94 -15.42 10.96 1.82
CA ARG A 94 -15.36 10.07 2.99
C ARG A 94 -14.28 9.02 2.79
N VAL A 95 -13.37 8.87 3.75
CA VAL A 95 -12.32 7.85 3.77
C VAL A 95 -12.44 7.06 5.08
N GLU A 96 -12.60 5.75 4.98
CA GLU A 96 -12.70 4.88 6.16
C GLU A 96 -11.38 4.82 6.95
N PRO A 97 -11.42 4.38 8.22
CA PRO A 97 -10.20 4.15 9.00
C PRO A 97 -9.22 3.24 8.28
N LEU A 98 -7.93 3.59 8.30
CA LEU A 98 -6.85 2.81 7.67
C LEU A 98 -7.06 2.53 6.17
N ASP A 99 -7.82 3.38 5.48
CA ASP A 99 -8.22 3.20 4.09
C ASP A 99 -7.73 4.34 3.17
N VAL A 100 -7.98 4.18 1.88
CA VAL A 100 -7.63 5.12 0.83
C VAL A 100 -8.79 5.32 -0.14
N ALA A 101 -9.05 6.57 -0.48
CA ALA A 101 -9.95 6.94 -1.57
C ALA A 101 -9.16 7.55 -2.74
N ILE A 102 -9.76 7.51 -3.93
CA ILE A 102 -9.21 8.11 -5.15
C ILE A 102 -10.20 9.16 -5.65
N ARG A 103 -9.69 10.28 -6.14
CA ARG A 103 -10.47 11.25 -6.91
C ARG A 103 -9.70 11.82 -8.08
N GLU A 104 -10.43 12.33 -9.06
CA GLU A 104 -9.87 13.21 -10.08
C GLU A 104 -9.71 14.63 -9.52
N VAL A 105 -8.65 15.32 -9.92
CA VAL A 105 -8.39 16.72 -9.61
C VAL A 105 -8.36 17.49 -10.94
N PRO A 106 -9.13 18.58 -11.07
CA PRO A 106 -9.07 19.43 -12.26
C PRO A 106 -7.66 19.98 -12.49
N ALA A 107 -7.26 20.08 -13.76
CA ALA A 107 -6.01 20.71 -14.19
C ALA A 107 -6.00 22.23 -13.94
#